data_AF-A0A965NL61-F1
#
_entry.id   AF-A0A965NL61-F1
#
_cell.length_a   1.000
_cell.length_b   1.000
_cell.length_c   1.000
_cell.angle_alpha   90.00
_cell.angle_beta   90.00
_cell.angle_gamma   90.00
#
_symmetry.space_group_name_H-M   'P 1'
#
loop_
_entity.id
_entity.type
_entity.pdbx_description
1 polymer ?
#
loop_
_entity_poly.entity_id
_entity_poly.type
_entity_poly.pdbx_seq_one_letter_code
_entity_poly.pdbx_strand_id
1 'polypeptide(L)' 'MRLNSVFSAILTTNYDALVHAYTYQSIGLIQRIGNSWEIEYAFQKRVSALSDSSLGFRFRVRLFKF' A
#
# COMPACT_ATOMS: atom_id res chain seq x y z
N MET A 1 -6.40 -6.75 4.79
CA MET A 1 -7.18 -8.01 4.69
C MET A 1 -6.20 -9.17 4.55
N ARG A 2 -6.31 -10.25 5.33
CA ARG A 2 -5.40 -11.41 5.20
C ARG A 2 -5.98 -12.38 4.17
N LEU A 3 -5.20 -12.73 3.15
CA LEU A 3 -5.64 -13.65 2.09
C LEU A 3 -5.39 -15.10 2.51
N ASN A 4 -4.24 -15.39 3.12
CA ASN A 4 -3.93 -16.68 3.75
C ASN A 4 -2.82 -16.54 4.82
N SER A 5 -2.23 -17.65 5.27
CA SER A 5 -1.18 -17.59 6.32
C SER A 5 0.05 -16.78 5.89
N VAL A 6 0.34 -16.77 4.59
CA VAL A 6 1.54 -16.24 3.95
C VAL A 6 1.29 -14.85 3.35
N PHE A 7 0.12 -14.62 2.77
CA PHE A 7 -0.19 -13.41 2.01
C PHE A 7 -1.23 -12.55 2.70
N SER A 8 -1.00 -11.25 2.69
CA SER A 8 -1.95 -10.22 3.12
C SER A 8 -2.07 -9.15 2.04
N ALA A 9 -3.26 -8.61 1.86
CA ALA A 9 -3.50 -7.46 1.01
C ALA A 9 -3.66 -6.20 1.85
N ILE A 10 -3.07 -5.10 1.39
CA ILE A 10 -3.26 -3.76 1.93
C ILE A 10 -3.95 -2.90 0.88
N LEU A 11 -4.93 -2.12 1.32
CA LEU A 11 -5.61 -1.15 0.49
C LEU A 11 -5.76 0.12 1.32
N THR A 12 -5.27 1.24 0.80
CA THR A 12 -5.33 2.53 1.49
C THR A 12 -5.98 3.54 0.57
N THR A 13 -6.99 4.24 1.07
CA THR A 13 -7.65 5.31 0.32
C THR A 13 -7.77 6.52 1.23
N ASN A 14 -7.34 7.69 0.74
CA ASN A 14 -7.64 8.97 1.37
C ASN A 14 -8.61 9.73 0.47
N TYR A 15 -9.71 10.15 1.09
CA TYR A 15 -10.72 11.00 0.50
C TYR A 15 -10.69 12.35 1.20
N ASP A 16 -10.58 13.42 0.43
CA ASP A 16 -10.67 14.79 0.92
C ASP A 16 -12.10 15.29 0.74
N ALA A 17 -12.80 15.52 1.85
CA ALA A 17 -14.18 15.99 1.86
C ALA A 17 -14.33 17.47 1.46
N LEU A 18 -13.27 18.28 1.54
CA LEU A 18 -13.31 19.68 1.12
C LEU A 18 -13.30 19.79 -0.41
N VAL A 19 -12.45 18.98 -1.05
CA VAL A 19 -12.29 18.94 -2.52
C VAL A 19 -13.18 17.87 -3.17
N HIS A 20 -13.90 17.08 -2.36
CA HIS A 20 -14.75 15.96 -2.79
C HIS A 20 -14.02 14.95 -3.69
N ALA A 21 -12.73 14.70 -3.44
CA ALA A 21 -11.88 13.90 -4.32
C ALA A 21 -10.98 12.93 -3.55
N TYR A 22 -10.65 11.80 -4.19
CA TYR A 22 -9.64 10.86 -3.68
C TYR A 22 -8.24 11.39 -3.96
N THR A 23 -7.52 11.82 -2.93
CA THR A 23 -6.18 12.40 -3.04
C THR A 23 -5.07 11.35 -3.02
N TYR A 24 -5.34 10.17 -2.46
CA TYR A 24 -4.39 9.07 -2.42
C TYR A 24 -5.11 7.72 -2.47
N GLN A 25 -4.60 6.82 -3.30
CA GLN A 25 -5.05 5.44 -3.35
C GLN A 25 -3.82 4.53 -3.45
N SER A 26 -3.78 3.45 -2.69
CA SER A 26 -2.76 2.42 -2.84
C SER A 26 -3.33 1.03 -2.67
N ILE A 27 -2.75 0.10 -3.42
CA ILE A 27 -3.03 -1.33 -3.32
C ILE A 27 -1.71 -2.06 -3.22
N GLY A 28 -1.63 -3.03 -2.33
CA GLY A 28 -0.41 -3.79 -2.13
C GLY A 28 -0.64 -5.19 -1.60
N LEU A 29 0.39 -6.01 -1.79
CA LEU A 29 0.49 -7.39 -1.33
C LEU A 29 1.69 -7.49 -0.39
N ILE A 30 1.47 -8.09 0.77
CA ILE A 30 2.50 -8.47 1.72
C ILE A 30 2.63 -9.99 1.65
N GLN A 31 3.85 -10.48 1.46
CA GLN A 31 4.22 -11.88 1.53
C GLN A 31 5.10 -12.12 2.75
N ARG A 32 4.74 -13.10 3.57
CA ARG A 32 5.57 -13.63 4.64
C ARG A 32 6.48 -14.72 4.10
N ILE A 33 7.75 -14.68 4.46
CA ILE A 33 8.73 -15.71 4.13
C ILE A 33 9.22 -16.31 5.45
N GLY A 34 8.88 -17.58 5.66
CA GLY A 34 9.07 -18.25 6.94
C GLY A 34 8.33 -17.54 8.08
N ASN A 35 8.93 -17.55 9.28
CA ASN A 35 8.35 -16.97 10.49
C ASN A 35 8.91 -15.58 10.85
N SER A 36 9.78 -15.03 10.00
CA SER A 36 10.64 -13.89 10.36
C SER A 36 10.66 -12.75 9.36
N TRP A 37 10.35 -13.00 8.08
CA TRP A 37 10.47 -12.02 7.02
C TRP A 37 9.11 -11.66 6.41
N GLU A 38 8.96 -10.39 6.06
CA GLU A 38 7.84 -9.83 5.30
C GLU A 38 8.37 -9.01 4.13
N ILE A 39 7.78 -9.20 2.96
CA ILE A 39 8.02 -8.39 1.77
C ILE A 39 6.70 -7.77 1.34
N GLU A 40 6.67 -6.46 1.16
CA GLU A 40 5.54 -5.69 0.69
C GLU A 40 5.83 -5.14 -0.70
N TYR A 41 4.86 -5.33 -1.59
CA TYR A 41 4.81 -4.77 -2.94
C TYR A 41 3.55 -3.92 -3.03
N ALA A 42 3.65 -2.63 -3.31
CA ALA A 42 2.48 -1.78 -3.43
C ALA A 42 2.58 -0.79 -4.58
N PHE A 43 1.47 -0.59 -5.27
CA PHE A 43 1.26 0.50 -6.22
C PHE A 43 0.48 1.61 -5.52
N GLN A 44 0.90 2.84 -5.75
CA GLN A 44 0.27 4.03 -5.18
C GLN A 44 -0.01 5.05 -6.28
N LYS A 45 -1.18 5.67 -6.20
CA LYS A 45 -1.61 6.80 -7.01
C LYS A 45 -1.89 7.96 -6.08
N ARG A 46 -1.23 9.09 -6.31
CA ARG A 46 -1.51 10.34 -5.60
C ARG A 46 -2.05 11.35 -6.60
N VAL A 47 -3.11 12.05 -6.22
CA VAL A 47 -3.70 13.14 -6.99
C VAL A 47 -3.59 14.39 -6.12
N SER A 48 -2.85 15.38 -6.62
CA SER A 48 -2.69 16.68 -5.97
C SER A 48 -3.90 17.57 -6.28
N ALA A 49 -4.21 18.50 -5.39
CA ALA A 49 -5.26 19.50 -5.59
C ALA A 49 -5.01 20.40 -6.82
N LEU A 50 -3.75 20.47 -7.28
CA LEU A 50 -3.31 21.26 -8.45
C LEU A 50 -3.38 20.47 -9.78
N SER A 51 -4.14 19.37 -9.83
CA SER A 51 -4.28 18.49 -11.00
C SER A 51 -3.04 17.67 -11.41
N ASP A 52 -1.96 17.72 -10.62
CA ASP A 52 -0.83 16.81 -10.80
C ASP A 52 -1.15 15.42 -10.23
N SER A 53 -1.00 14.39 -11.07
CA SER A 53 -1.12 13.00 -10.64
C SER A 53 0.23 12.30 -10.69
N SER A 54 0.59 11.57 -9.63
CA SER A 54 1.79 10.73 -9.60
C SER A 54 1.44 9.28 -9.33
N LEU A 55 2.11 8.41 -10.08
CA LEU A 55 2.13 6.97 -9.84
C LEU A 55 3.45 6.61 -9.19
N GLY A 56 3.39 5.78 -8.16
CA GLY A 56 4.55 5.29 -7.46
C GLY A 56 4.46 3.80 -7.24
N PHE A 57 5.62 3.18 -7.16
CA PHE A 57 5.77 1.82 -6.68
C PHE A 57 6.51 1.85 -5.34
N ARG A 58 6.10 0.99 -4.42
CA ARG A 58 6.71 0.83 -3.11
C ARG A 58 7.10 -0.62 -2.93
N PHE A 59 8.38 -0.82 -2.63
CA PHE A 59 8.93 -2.10 -2.22
C PHE A 59 9.48 -1.95 -0.81
N ARG A 60 9.09 -2.85 0.10
CA ARG A 60 9.56 -2.83 1.47
C ARG A 60 9.84 -4.24 1.95
N VAL A 61 11.00 -4.43 2.57
CA VAL A 61 11.39 -5.67 3.23
C VAL A 61 11.49 -5.40 4.73
N ARG A 62 10.94 -6.30 5.55
CA ARG A 62 10.97 -6.20 7.00
C ARG A 62 11.30 -7.56 7.60
N LEU A 63 12.26 -7.57 8.52
CA LEU A 63 12.48 -8.66 9.46
C LEU A 63 11.76 -8.34 10.77
N PHE A 64 10.94 -9.24 11.29
CA PHE A 64 10.10 -8.99 12.47
C PHE A 64 10.25 -10.02 13.60
N LYS A 65 11.01 -11.09 13.42
CA LYS A 65 11.24 -12.11 14.45
C LYS A 65 12.64 -12.74 14.35
N PHE A 66 13.35 -12.79 15.47
CA PHE A 66 14.60 -13.53 15.68
C PHE A 66 14.34 -14.72 16.61
#